data_AF-A0A2M8CGV6-F1
#
_entry.id   AF-A0A2M8CGV6-F1
#
_cell.length_a   1.000
_cell.length_b   1.000
_cell.length_c   1.000
_cell.angle_alpha   90.00
_cell.angle_beta   90.00
_cell.angle_gamma   90.00
#
_symmetry.space_group_name_H-M   'P 1'
#
loop_
_entity.id
_entity.type
_entity.pdbx_description
1 polymer ?
#
loop_
_entity_poly.entity_id
_entity_poly.type
_entity_poly.pdbx_seq_one_letter_code
_entity_poly.pdbx_strand_id
1 'polypeptide(L)'
;MGTLILLFAFAIGTATFIENDFGTVSAKAVVFNALWFEILLGLLGVNLVGNIFVNKLYTPKKLTIFVFHIAFIIILIGSAITRYISYEGVMHIRQGAASSRILSDNTYVDISINDGDRTVKSEKSTLLSILTPKAYSDRVKVNGNAYSFHSVKFVPNAQEVVTELSEGGVPYLNLVASSGSGRQNLVLKYGESKFLETCNLQFGDAFNPLSVNMKYEQEKLLIYA
;
A
#
# COMPACT_ATOMS: atom_id res chain seq x y z
N MET A 1 -31.49 -18.83 -4.91
CA MET A 1 -31.03 -17.48 -5.28
C MET A 1 -31.08 -16.47 -4.16
N GLY A 2 -32.25 -16.15 -3.59
CA GLY A 2 -32.41 -15.01 -2.67
C GLY A 2 -31.38 -14.94 -1.54
N THR A 3 -31.09 -16.08 -0.90
CA THR A 3 -30.10 -16.15 0.19
C THR A 3 -28.68 -15.79 -0.25
N LEU A 4 -28.23 -16.28 -1.42
CA LEU A 4 -26.89 -15.96 -1.95
C LEU A 4 -26.78 -14.48 -2.34
N ILE A 5 -27.85 -13.90 -2.88
CA ILE A 5 -27.91 -12.48 -3.22
C ILE A 5 -27.86 -11.63 -1.95
N LEU A 6 -28.57 -12.02 -0.89
CA LEU A 6 -28.52 -11.32 0.40
C LEU A 6 -27.14 -11.39 1.04
N LEU A 7 -26.49 -12.57 1.02
CA LEU A 7 -25.11 -12.71 1.49
C LEU A 7 -24.14 -11.86 0.69
N PHE A 8 -24.29 -11.83 -0.64
CA PHE A 8 -23.49 -10.97 -1.50
C PHE A 8 -23.70 -9.49 -1.18
N ALA A 9 -24.96 -9.04 -1.03
CA ALA A 9 -25.29 -7.66 -0.68
C ALA A 9 -24.71 -7.26 0.70
N PHE A 10 -24.81 -8.15 1.69
CA PHE A 10 -24.21 -7.92 3.01
C PHE A 10 -22.69 -7.87 2.95
N ALA A 11 -22.06 -8.75 2.16
CA ALA A 11 -20.61 -8.77 1.97
C ALA A 11 -20.10 -7.46 1.34
N ILE A 12 -20.70 -7.00 0.24
CA ILE A 12 -20.27 -5.75 -0.41
C ILE A 12 -20.60 -4.52 0.43
N GLY A 13 -21.75 -4.50 1.14
CA GLY A 13 -22.09 -3.42 2.05
C GLY A 13 -21.10 -3.32 3.21
N THR A 14 -20.73 -4.46 3.81
CA THR A 14 -19.70 -4.51 4.85
C THR A 14 -18.33 -4.09 4.30
N ALA A 15 -17.99 -4.47 3.07
CA ALA A 15 -16.73 -4.06 2.44
C ALA A 15 -16.64 -2.54 2.28
N THR A 16 -17.74 -1.86 1.96
CA THR A 16 -17.78 -0.39 1.89
C THR A 16 -17.48 0.26 3.24
N PHE A 17 -18.02 -0.27 4.35
CA PHE A 17 -17.69 0.24 5.68
C PHE A 17 -16.22 -0.05 6.06
N ILE A 18 -15.72 -1.25 5.75
CA ILE A 18 -14.31 -1.59 5.98
C ILE A 18 -13.39 -0.67 5.19
N GLU A 19 -13.73 -0.36 3.93
CA GLU A 19 -12.98 0.57 3.10
C GLU A 19 -12.97 1.98 3.69
N ASN A 20 -14.11 2.46 4.18
CA ASN A 20 -14.20 3.76 4.82
C ASN A 20 -13.32 3.86 6.08
N ASP A 21 -13.33 2.82 6.92
CA ASP A 21 -12.70 2.87 8.24
C ASP A 21 -11.21 2.48 8.20
N PHE A 22 -10.83 1.56 7.31
CA PHE A 22 -9.49 0.96 7.26
C PHE A 22 -8.79 1.13 5.91
N GLY A 23 -9.42 1.81 4.95
CA GLY A 23 -8.89 2.07 3.62
C GLY A 23 -9.11 0.93 2.63
N THR A 24 -9.00 1.28 1.34
CA THR A 24 -9.24 0.38 0.20
C THR A 24 -8.40 -0.90 0.25
N VAL A 25 -7.12 -0.81 0.68
CA VAL A 25 -6.23 -1.98 0.77
C VAL A 25 -6.75 -3.01 1.78
N SER A 26 -7.30 -2.55 2.91
CA SER A 26 -7.88 -3.43 3.94
C SER A 26 -9.12 -4.15 3.42
N ALA A 27 -10.03 -3.43 2.76
CA ALA A 27 -11.23 -4.02 2.15
C ALA A 27 -10.89 -5.03 1.04
N LYS A 28 -9.90 -4.71 0.19
CA LYS A 28 -9.36 -5.67 -0.79
C LYS A 28 -8.84 -6.93 -0.08
N ALA A 29 -8.06 -6.78 0.98
CA ALA A 29 -7.42 -7.91 1.66
C ALA A 29 -8.39 -8.88 2.32
N VAL A 30 -9.46 -8.38 2.97
CA VAL A 30 -10.36 -9.23 3.75
C VAL A 30 -11.66 -9.61 3.04
N VAL A 31 -12.08 -8.85 2.01
CA VAL A 31 -13.28 -9.15 1.21
C VAL A 31 -12.94 -9.42 -0.24
N PHE A 32 -12.53 -8.41 -1.01
CA PHE A 32 -12.54 -8.54 -2.47
C PHE A 32 -11.55 -9.58 -3.01
N ASN A 33 -10.36 -9.72 -2.41
CA ASN A 33 -9.35 -10.72 -2.79
C ASN A 33 -9.40 -11.97 -1.92
N ALA A 34 -10.34 -12.05 -0.97
CA ALA A 34 -10.44 -13.19 -0.09
C ALA A 34 -11.07 -14.40 -0.80
N LEU A 35 -10.59 -15.60 -0.48
CA LEU A 35 -11.06 -16.85 -1.08
C LEU A 35 -12.54 -17.11 -0.80
N TRP A 36 -13.05 -16.72 0.38
CA TRP A 36 -14.45 -16.93 0.73
C TRP A 36 -15.40 -16.11 -0.17
N PHE A 37 -15.01 -14.90 -0.55
CA PHE A 37 -15.81 -14.04 -1.41
C PHE A 37 -15.79 -14.55 -2.84
N GLU A 38 -14.64 -15.07 -3.28
CA GLU A 38 -14.50 -15.77 -4.56
C GLU A 38 -15.41 -16.99 -4.65
N ILE A 39 -15.45 -17.81 -3.60
CA ILE A 39 -16.37 -18.96 -3.49
C ILE A 39 -17.83 -18.48 -3.55
N LEU A 40 -18.18 -17.39 -2.86
CA LEU A 40 -19.52 -16.81 -2.91
C LEU A 40 -19.92 -16.39 -4.33
N LEU A 41 -19.02 -15.71 -5.06
CA LEU A 41 -19.24 -15.32 -6.46
C LEU A 41 -19.38 -16.54 -7.37
N GLY A 42 -18.54 -17.57 -7.19
CA GLY A 42 -18.62 -18.82 -7.94
C GLY A 42 -19.95 -19.54 -7.72
N LEU A 43 -20.40 -19.65 -6.45
CA LEU A 43 -21.69 -20.22 -6.09
C LEU A 43 -22.85 -19.43 -6.71
N LEU A 44 -22.77 -18.09 -6.71
CA LEU A 44 -23.77 -17.23 -7.34
C LEU A 44 -23.83 -17.47 -8.86
N GLY A 45 -22.67 -17.58 -9.52
CA GLY A 45 -22.56 -17.90 -10.94
C GLY A 45 -23.17 -19.26 -11.30
N VAL A 46 -22.82 -20.31 -10.55
CA VAL A 46 -23.42 -21.64 -10.73
C VAL A 46 -24.93 -21.60 -10.48
N ASN A 47 -25.39 -20.85 -9.48
CA ASN A 47 -26.83 -20.70 -9.20
C ASN A 47 -27.55 -19.96 -10.33
N LEU A 48 -26.96 -18.92 -10.92
CA LEU A 48 -27.48 -18.20 -12.09
C LEU A 48 -27.67 -19.13 -13.28
N VAL A 49 -26.62 -19.88 -13.63
CA VAL A 49 -26.65 -20.85 -14.74
C VAL A 49 -27.68 -21.94 -14.49
N GLY A 50 -27.68 -22.54 -13.29
CA GLY A 50 -28.65 -23.58 -12.93
C GLY A 50 -30.10 -23.11 -13.02
N ASN A 51 -30.40 -21.89 -12.57
CA ASN A 51 -31.76 -21.34 -12.63
C ASN A 51 -32.26 -21.12 -14.06
N ILE A 52 -31.38 -20.84 -15.03
CA ILE A 52 -31.75 -20.73 -16.44
C ILE A 52 -32.36 -22.05 -16.94
N PHE A 53 -31.72 -23.18 -16.64
CA PHE A 53 -32.15 -24.49 -17.11
C PHE A 53 -33.33 -25.04 -16.30
N VAL A 54 -33.25 -25.00 -14.97
CA VAL A 54 -34.30 -25.54 -14.08
C VAL A 54 -35.63 -24.82 -14.29
N ASN A 55 -35.61 -23.49 -14.43
CA ASN A 55 -36.83 -22.70 -14.61
C ASN A 55 -37.18 -22.42 -16.08
N LYS A 56 -36.41 -22.99 -17.02
CA LYS A 56 -36.57 -22.83 -18.48
C LYS A 56 -36.70 -21.36 -18.89
N LEU A 57 -35.80 -20.51 -18.37
CA LEU A 57 -35.87 -19.06 -18.55
C LEU A 57 -35.77 -18.64 -20.02
N TYR A 58 -35.15 -19.47 -20.87
CA TYR A 58 -35.07 -19.29 -22.32
C TYR A 58 -36.43 -19.33 -23.06
N THR A 59 -37.55 -19.54 -22.36
CA THR A 59 -38.89 -19.47 -22.95
C THR A 59 -39.28 -18.01 -23.24
N PRO A 60 -39.95 -17.69 -24.36
CA PRO A 60 -40.29 -16.30 -24.74
C PRO A 60 -41.02 -15.50 -23.64
N LYS A 61 -41.90 -16.15 -22.86
CA LYS A 61 -42.62 -15.51 -21.75
C LYS A 61 -41.73 -15.06 -20.59
N LYS A 62 -40.48 -15.56 -20.50
CA LYS A 62 -39.51 -15.26 -19.44
C LYS A 62 -38.25 -14.57 -19.99
N LEU A 63 -38.30 -14.08 -21.22
CA LEU A 63 -37.15 -13.50 -21.93
C LEU A 63 -36.49 -12.36 -21.13
N THR A 64 -37.28 -11.49 -20.51
CA THR A 64 -36.77 -10.40 -19.66
C THR A 64 -35.90 -10.93 -18.52
N ILE A 65 -36.39 -11.95 -17.79
CA ILE A 65 -35.68 -12.55 -16.66
C ILE A 65 -34.41 -13.27 -17.16
N PHE A 66 -34.50 -13.96 -18.29
CA PHE A 66 -33.38 -14.61 -18.94
C PHE A 66 -32.26 -13.63 -19.29
N VAL A 67 -32.59 -12.49 -19.89
CA VAL A 67 -31.62 -11.43 -20.23
C VAL A 67 -30.87 -10.95 -18.97
N PHE A 68 -31.57 -10.72 -17.85
CA PHE A 68 -30.91 -10.34 -16.60
C PHE A 68 -29.93 -11.41 -16.09
N HIS A 69 -30.30 -12.70 -16.17
CA HIS A 69 -29.40 -13.78 -15.74
C HIS A 69 -28.14 -13.84 -16.62
N ILE A 70 -28.32 -13.73 -17.95
CA ILE A 70 -27.19 -13.70 -18.88
C ILE A 70 -26.31 -12.46 -18.64
N ALA A 71 -26.89 -11.30 -18.39
CA ALA A 71 -26.13 -10.09 -18.06
C ALA A 71 -25.28 -10.29 -16.80
N PHE A 72 -25.84 -10.86 -15.73
CA PHE A 72 -25.07 -11.14 -14.51
C PHE A 72 -23.97 -12.18 -14.73
N ILE A 73 -24.22 -13.21 -15.56
CA ILE A 73 -23.18 -14.18 -15.93
C ILE A 73 -22.04 -13.48 -16.68
N ILE A 74 -22.35 -12.61 -17.64
CA ILE A 74 -21.34 -11.83 -18.39
C ILE A 74 -20.53 -10.94 -17.43
N ILE A 75 -21.20 -10.26 -16.49
CA ILE A 75 -20.54 -9.41 -15.48
C ILE A 75 -19.61 -10.26 -14.59
N LEU A 76 -20.05 -11.44 -14.15
CA LEU A 76 -19.23 -12.34 -13.33
C LEU A 76 -18.00 -12.86 -14.11
N ILE A 77 -18.17 -13.20 -15.38
CA ILE A 77 -17.05 -13.59 -16.25
C ILE A 77 -16.07 -12.41 -16.41
N GLY A 78 -16.57 -11.21 -16.67
CA GLY A 78 -15.74 -10.00 -16.74
C GLY A 78 -14.97 -9.75 -15.45
N SER A 79 -15.63 -9.88 -14.29
CA SER A 79 -14.99 -9.76 -12.97
C SER A 79 -13.91 -10.81 -12.76
N ALA A 80 -14.10 -12.05 -13.21
CA ALA A 80 -13.08 -13.09 -13.12
C ALA A 80 -11.86 -12.75 -14.00
N ILE A 81 -12.08 -12.28 -15.23
CA ILE A 81 -10.99 -11.84 -16.11
C ILE A 81 -10.18 -10.72 -15.45
N THR A 82 -10.84 -9.68 -14.94
CA THR A 82 -10.17 -8.57 -14.23
C THR A 82 -9.35 -9.06 -13.04
N ARG A 83 -9.81 -10.08 -12.31
CA ARG A 83 -9.14 -10.59 -11.12
C ARG A 83 -7.92 -11.45 -11.41
N TYR A 84 -8.01 -12.40 -12.35
CA TYR A 84 -6.95 -13.41 -12.54
C TYR A 84 -5.98 -13.09 -13.67
N ILE A 85 -6.39 -12.25 -14.62
CA ILE A 85 -5.63 -12.01 -15.87
C ILE A 85 -5.16 -10.56 -15.96
N SER A 86 -5.94 -9.60 -15.45
CA SER A 86 -5.57 -8.19 -15.51
C SER A 86 -4.58 -7.79 -14.42
N TYR A 87 -4.01 -6.59 -14.58
CA TYR A 87 -3.16 -5.93 -13.61
C TYR A 87 -3.75 -4.56 -13.29
N GLU A 88 -3.66 -4.16 -12.03
CA GLU A 88 -4.16 -2.88 -11.54
C GLU A 88 -3.00 -1.94 -11.20
N GLY A 89 -3.32 -0.65 -11.10
CA GLY A 89 -2.32 0.37 -10.86
C GLY A 89 -2.86 1.78 -10.92
N VAL A 90 -2.00 2.74 -10.60
CA VAL A 90 -2.29 4.16 -10.61
C VAL A 90 -1.56 4.83 -11.77
N MET A 91 -2.28 5.63 -12.54
CA MET A 91 -1.72 6.49 -13.57
C MET A 91 -1.90 7.96 -13.18
N HIS A 92 -0.80 8.64 -12.85
CA HIS A 92 -0.85 10.08 -12.60
C HIS A 92 -0.68 10.85 -13.91
N ILE A 93 -1.74 11.52 -14.37
CA ILE A 93 -1.73 12.34 -15.59
C ILE A 93 -1.93 13.81 -15.23
N ARG A 94 -1.02 14.68 -15.67
CA ARG A 94 -1.16 16.14 -15.53
C ARG A 94 -2.02 16.72 -16.65
N GLN A 95 -2.64 17.87 -16.40
CA GLN A 95 -3.45 18.56 -17.42
C GLN A 95 -2.62 18.85 -18.68
N GLY A 96 -3.16 18.51 -19.85
CA GLY A 96 -2.49 18.68 -21.15
C GLY A 96 -1.42 17.61 -21.46
N ALA A 97 -1.18 16.66 -20.55
CA ALA A 97 -0.24 15.57 -20.77
C ALA A 97 -0.94 14.25 -21.13
N ALA A 98 -0.19 13.33 -21.71
CA ALA A 98 -0.58 11.94 -21.91
C ALA A 98 0.46 11.01 -21.26
N SER A 99 0.04 9.84 -20.78
CA SER A 99 0.92 8.81 -20.25
C SER A 99 0.54 7.45 -20.83
N SER A 100 1.54 6.64 -21.12
CA SER A 100 1.40 5.21 -21.49
C SER A 100 1.99 4.28 -20.43
N ARG A 101 2.23 4.80 -19.22
CA ARG A 101 2.82 4.06 -18.09
C ARG A 101 1.94 4.16 -16.85
N ILE A 102 1.82 3.06 -16.13
CA ILE A 102 1.16 2.97 -14.84
C ILE A 102 2.15 2.52 -13.77
N LEU A 103 1.89 2.91 -12.52
CA LEU A 103 2.51 2.32 -11.34
C LEU A 103 1.59 1.19 -10.87
N SER A 104 2.08 -0.06 -10.82
CA SER A 104 1.27 -1.19 -10.34
C SER A 104 0.89 -1.00 -8.86
N ASP A 105 -0.30 -1.47 -8.49
CA ASP A 105 -0.76 -1.48 -7.09
C ASP A 105 -0.25 -2.69 -6.28
N ASN A 106 0.41 -3.66 -6.94
CA ASN A 106 1.03 -4.79 -6.27
C ASN A 106 2.13 -4.32 -5.33
N THR A 107 2.04 -4.74 -4.06
CA THR A 107 3.07 -4.50 -3.06
C THR A 107 3.93 -5.74 -2.90
N TYR A 108 5.24 -5.54 -2.79
CA TYR A 108 6.22 -6.60 -2.61
C TYR A 108 7.08 -6.30 -1.39
N VAL A 109 7.55 -7.35 -0.73
CA VAL A 109 8.64 -7.26 0.24
C VAL A 109 9.87 -7.90 -0.38
N ASP A 110 10.89 -7.06 -0.55
CA ASP A 110 12.20 -7.45 -1.06
C ASP A 110 13.14 -7.73 0.11
N ILE A 111 13.70 -8.94 0.10
CA ILE A 111 14.78 -9.33 1.01
C ILE A 111 16.06 -9.42 0.18
N SER A 112 17.12 -8.76 0.66
CA SER A 112 18.47 -8.91 0.12
C SER A 112 19.42 -9.27 1.25
N ILE A 113 19.96 -10.49 1.23
CA ILE A 113 20.91 -10.99 2.22
C ILE A 113 22.29 -11.01 1.57
N ASN A 114 23.24 -10.25 2.14
CA ASN A 114 24.63 -10.22 1.70
C ASN A 114 25.52 -10.83 2.78
N ASP A 115 26.29 -11.87 2.42
CA ASP A 115 27.22 -12.60 3.30
C ASP A 115 28.69 -12.31 2.95
N GLY A 116 28.98 -11.14 2.38
CA GLY A 116 30.31 -10.73 1.93
C GLY A 116 30.70 -11.27 0.55
N ASP A 117 30.49 -12.57 0.31
CA ASP A 117 30.83 -13.22 -0.97
C ASP A 117 29.67 -13.27 -1.97
N ARG A 118 28.42 -13.29 -1.46
CA ARG A 118 27.21 -13.48 -2.29
C ARG A 118 26.04 -12.67 -1.75
N THR A 119 25.22 -12.17 -2.68
CA THR A 119 23.92 -11.56 -2.39
C THR A 119 22.80 -12.49 -2.86
N VAL A 120 21.91 -12.89 -1.95
CA VAL A 120 20.68 -13.62 -2.26
C VAL A 120 19.51 -12.65 -2.16
N LYS A 121 18.67 -12.62 -3.20
CA LYS A 121 17.46 -11.80 -3.24
C LYS A 121 16.21 -12.68 -3.21
N SER A 122 15.21 -12.27 -2.44
CA SER A 122 13.85 -12.83 -2.48
C SER A 122 12.88 -11.67 -2.65
N GLU A 123 11.92 -11.82 -3.55
CA GLU A 123 10.82 -10.88 -3.76
C GLU A 123 9.53 -11.67 -3.56
N LYS A 124 8.64 -11.17 -2.70
CA LYS A 124 7.34 -11.80 -2.47
C LYS A 124 6.24 -10.77 -2.39
N SER A 125 5.23 -10.96 -3.23
CA SER A 125 4.02 -10.13 -3.19
C SER A 125 3.27 -10.33 -1.88
N THR A 126 2.78 -9.25 -1.31
CA THR A 126 2.00 -9.26 -0.08
C THR A 126 0.98 -8.13 -0.06
N LEU A 127 -0.16 -8.37 0.58
CA LEU A 127 -1.21 -7.37 0.76
C LEU A 127 -1.31 -7.03 2.25
N LEU A 128 -0.34 -6.23 2.70
CA LEU A 128 -0.31 -5.71 4.06
C LEU A 128 -1.32 -4.59 4.21
N SER A 129 -2.09 -4.65 5.30
CA SER A 129 -3.08 -3.63 5.64
C SER A 129 -3.23 -3.55 7.15
N ILE A 130 -4.06 -2.60 7.62
CA ILE A 130 -4.38 -2.47 9.05
C ILE A 130 -5.03 -3.75 9.57
N LEU A 131 -5.85 -4.41 8.75
CA LEU A 131 -6.55 -5.65 9.11
C LEU A 131 -5.76 -6.92 8.80
N THR A 132 -4.71 -6.83 7.99
CA THR A 132 -3.84 -7.96 7.62
C THR A 132 -2.34 -7.68 7.92
N PRO A 133 -1.98 -7.26 9.15
CA PRO A 133 -0.61 -6.84 9.46
C PRO A 133 0.41 -7.98 9.42
N LYS A 134 -0.06 -9.24 9.44
CA LYS A 134 0.73 -10.47 9.43
C LYS A 134 0.65 -11.23 8.10
N ALA A 135 0.17 -10.58 7.03
CA ALA A 135 0.02 -11.24 5.73
C ALA A 135 1.35 -11.66 5.07
N TYR A 136 2.48 -11.14 5.56
CA TYR A 136 3.80 -11.47 5.05
C TYR A 136 4.50 -12.53 5.91
N SER A 137 4.96 -13.59 5.24
CA SER A 137 5.84 -14.63 5.79
C SER A 137 6.71 -15.14 4.65
N ASP A 138 8.03 -15.16 4.83
CA ASP A 138 8.96 -15.73 3.86
C ASP A 138 10.08 -16.51 4.55
N ARG A 139 10.67 -17.47 3.83
CA ARG A 139 11.79 -18.28 4.30
C ARG A 139 12.86 -18.36 3.23
N VAL A 140 14.00 -17.73 3.50
CA VAL A 140 15.14 -17.64 2.58
C VAL A 140 16.30 -18.47 3.12
N LYS A 141 16.92 -19.30 2.29
CA LYS A 141 18.10 -20.08 2.65
C LYS A 141 19.36 -19.47 2.03
N VAL A 142 20.38 -19.25 2.84
CA VAL A 142 21.70 -18.75 2.40
C VAL A 142 22.78 -19.59 3.05
N ASN A 143 23.67 -20.17 2.26
CA ASN A 143 24.82 -20.98 2.74
C ASN A 143 24.43 -22.08 3.75
N GLY A 144 23.26 -22.70 3.57
CA GLY A 144 22.73 -23.74 4.45
C GLY A 144 21.93 -23.24 5.66
N ASN A 145 22.03 -21.94 6.00
CA ASN A 145 21.26 -21.31 7.06
C ASN A 145 19.90 -20.82 6.54
N ALA A 146 18.83 -21.09 7.28
CA ALA A 146 17.48 -20.67 6.94
C ALA A 146 17.05 -19.46 7.77
N TYR A 147 16.71 -18.37 7.11
CA TYR A 147 16.18 -17.15 7.70
C TYR A 147 14.67 -17.10 7.46
N SER A 148 13.90 -16.77 8.49
CA SER A 148 12.45 -16.64 8.38
C SER A 148 12.04 -15.21 8.69
N PHE A 149 11.31 -14.59 7.77
CA PHE A 149 10.85 -13.21 7.87
C PHE A 149 9.34 -13.20 8.02
N HIS A 150 8.82 -12.38 8.92
CA HIS A 150 7.39 -12.23 9.16
C HIS A 150 7.08 -10.76 9.44
N SER A 151 5.97 -10.27 8.92
CA SER A 151 5.49 -8.95 9.31
C SER A 151 4.85 -9.01 10.69
N VAL A 152 5.18 -8.04 11.54
CA VAL A 152 4.68 -7.94 12.92
C VAL A 152 3.54 -6.95 13.03
N LYS A 153 3.72 -5.76 12.44
CA LYS A 153 2.77 -4.64 12.47
C LYS A 153 2.80 -3.92 11.13
N PHE A 154 1.64 -3.42 10.73
CA PHE A 154 1.50 -2.48 9.62
C PHE A 154 1.18 -1.10 10.18
N VAL A 155 1.98 -0.09 9.83
CA VAL A 155 1.75 1.30 10.20
C VAL A 155 1.46 2.07 8.91
N PRO A 156 0.18 2.40 8.61
CA PRO A 156 -0.14 3.15 7.42
C PRO A 156 0.47 4.56 7.50
N ASN A 157 0.98 5.06 6.38
CA ASN A 157 1.56 6.41 6.27
C ASN A 157 2.60 6.71 7.36
N ALA A 158 3.46 5.73 7.66
CA ALA A 158 4.54 5.90 8.64
C ALA A 158 5.40 7.12 8.28
N GLN A 159 5.56 8.01 9.25
CA GLN A 159 6.40 9.19 9.14
C GLN A 159 7.38 9.18 10.30
N GLU A 160 8.63 9.56 10.01
CA GLU A 160 9.59 9.85 11.06
C GLU A 160 9.22 11.17 11.71
N VAL A 161 9.03 11.14 13.03
CA VAL A 161 8.70 12.32 13.83
C VAL A 161 9.70 12.41 14.96
N VAL A 162 10.25 13.61 15.17
CA VAL A 162 11.11 13.90 16.32
C VAL A 162 10.25 13.92 17.57
N THR A 163 10.63 13.14 18.58
CA THR A 163 9.95 13.09 19.89
C THR A 163 10.96 13.36 21.01
N GLU A 164 10.51 14.04 22.05
CA GLU A 164 11.33 14.32 23.23
C GLU A 164 11.50 13.03 24.05
N LEU A 165 12.73 12.77 24.49
CA LEU A 165 13.04 11.67 25.40
C LEU A 165 13.21 12.24 26.81
N SER A 166 12.72 11.53 27.82
CA SER A 166 12.81 11.97 29.22
C SER A 166 14.24 12.01 29.75
N GLU A 167 15.11 11.12 29.25
CA GLU A 167 16.54 11.12 29.50
C GLU A 167 17.29 10.61 28.26
N GLY A 168 18.42 11.26 27.95
CA GLY A 168 19.25 10.92 26.79
C GLY A 168 18.65 11.37 25.44
N GLY A 169 19.31 10.97 24.35
CA GLY A 169 18.90 11.32 22.98
C GLY A 169 19.99 12.09 22.23
N VAL A 170 19.71 12.36 20.95
CA VAL A 170 20.57 13.18 20.08
C VAL A 170 19.80 14.45 19.74
N PRO A 171 20.43 15.64 19.80
CA PRO A 171 19.76 16.88 19.42
C PRO A 171 19.24 16.81 17.98
N TYR A 172 18.03 17.32 17.75
CA TYR A 172 17.46 17.52 16.43
C TYR A 172 17.10 19.00 16.27
N LEU A 173 17.34 19.54 15.07
CA LEU A 173 17.00 20.90 14.71
C LEU A 173 15.91 20.89 13.63
N ASN A 174 14.73 21.38 14.01
CA ASN A 174 13.61 21.59 13.10
C ASN A 174 13.64 23.04 12.59
N LEU A 175 13.85 23.20 11.29
CA LEU A 175 13.94 24.50 10.61
C LEU A 175 12.84 24.63 9.58
N VAL A 176 12.40 25.87 9.38
CA VAL A 176 11.54 26.22 8.26
C VAL A 176 12.31 27.21 7.41
N ALA A 177 12.58 26.85 6.16
CA ALA A 177 13.22 27.70 5.19
C ALA A 177 12.23 28.06 4.08
N SER A 178 12.38 29.24 3.49
CA SER A 178 11.67 29.62 2.28
C SER A 178 12.71 29.77 1.17
N SER A 179 12.60 28.95 0.12
CA SER A 179 13.38 29.09 -1.11
C SER A 179 12.44 29.33 -2.29
N GLY A 180 12.94 29.49 -3.52
CA GLY A 180 12.13 29.75 -4.72
C GLY A 180 11.00 28.74 -4.97
N SER A 181 11.07 27.54 -4.37
CA SER A 181 10.04 26.49 -4.38
C SER A 181 8.98 26.60 -3.27
N GLY A 182 9.05 27.63 -2.42
CA GLY A 182 8.13 27.87 -1.32
C GLY A 182 8.69 27.47 0.05
N ARG A 183 7.78 27.30 1.03
CA ARG A 183 8.12 26.89 2.40
C ARG A 183 8.52 25.42 2.46
N GLN A 184 9.71 25.15 2.98
CA GLN A 184 10.23 23.80 3.22
C GLN A 184 10.46 23.58 4.72
N ASN A 185 9.95 22.47 5.25
CA ASN A 185 10.26 22.03 6.61
C ASN A 185 11.47 21.08 6.56
N LEU A 186 12.49 21.37 7.35
CA LEU A 186 13.73 20.60 7.41
C LEU A 186 13.94 20.08 8.82
N VAL A 187 14.35 18.82 8.90
CA VAL A 187 14.81 18.17 10.14
C VAL A 187 16.27 17.79 9.95
N LEU A 188 17.13 18.19 10.88
CA LEU A 188 18.56 17.86 10.92
C LEU A 188 18.89 17.19 12.25
N LYS A 189 19.47 15.99 12.23
CA LYS A 189 20.07 15.38 13.43
C LYS A 189 21.43 16.01 13.71
N TYR A 190 21.86 16.07 14.97
CA TYR A 190 23.22 16.52 15.30
C TYR A 190 24.28 15.66 14.58
N GLY A 191 25.17 16.34 13.85
CA GLY A 191 26.15 15.76 12.94
C GLY A 191 25.74 15.73 11.46
N GLU A 192 24.48 16.03 11.11
CA GLU A 192 24.01 16.01 9.73
C GLU A 192 24.16 17.35 9.01
N SER A 193 24.22 17.28 7.68
CA SER A 193 24.11 18.42 6.79
C SER A 193 23.06 18.16 5.71
N LYS A 194 22.37 19.23 5.28
CA LYS A 194 21.45 19.22 4.15
C LYS A 194 21.72 20.39 3.23
N PHE A 195 21.67 20.12 1.93
CA PHE A 195 21.69 21.16 0.92
C PHE A 195 20.27 21.65 0.66
N LEU A 196 20.05 22.96 0.80
CA LEU A 196 18.82 23.64 0.46
C LEU A 196 19.10 24.56 -0.72
N GLU A 197 18.85 24.09 -1.95
CA GLU A 197 18.92 24.78 -3.26
C GLU A 197 20.12 25.72 -3.52
N THR A 198 20.32 26.72 -2.68
CA THR A 198 21.34 27.77 -2.74
C THR A 198 22.34 27.74 -1.58
N CYS A 199 22.06 27.04 -0.46
CA CYS A 199 22.97 26.99 0.68
C CYS A 199 23.04 25.59 1.34
N ASN A 200 24.22 25.25 1.87
CA ASN A 200 24.37 24.09 2.75
C ASN A 200 24.06 24.50 4.19
N LEU A 201 23.26 23.69 4.87
CA LEU A 201 22.97 23.81 6.29
C LEU A 201 23.67 22.65 7.00
N GLN A 202 24.39 22.95 8.07
CA GLN A 202 25.05 21.94 8.89
C GLN A 202 24.67 22.12 10.35
N PHE A 203 24.33 21.01 11.02
CA PHE A 203 24.07 21.00 12.44
C PHE A 203 25.09 20.10 13.15
N GLY A 204 26.03 20.66 13.91
CA GLY A 204 27.06 19.89 14.62
C GLY A 204 28.32 20.69 14.94
N ASP A 205 29.34 20.02 15.48
CA ASP A 205 30.61 20.66 15.87
C ASP A 205 31.59 20.92 14.72
N ALA A 206 31.50 20.13 13.65
CA ALA A 206 32.42 20.27 12.53
C ALA A 206 32.11 21.56 11.76
N PHE A 207 33.12 22.42 11.61
CA PHE A 207 32.99 23.64 10.82
C PHE A 207 33.11 23.34 9.32
N ASN A 208 32.19 23.87 8.53
CA ASN A 208 32.27 23.87 7.08
C ASN A 208 32.16 25.31 6.54
N PRO A 209 33.20 25.83 5.87
CA PRO A 209 33.23 27.21 5.38
C PRO A 209 32.26 27.49 4.21
N LEU A 210 31.65 26.45 3.64
CA LEU A 210 30.65 26.54 2.55
C LEU A 210 29.22 26.30 3.05
N SER A 211 29.01 26.32 4.38
CA SER A 211 27.72 26.05 5.01
C SER A 211 27.37 27.10 6.06
N VAL A 212 26.07 27.30 6.29
CA VAL A 212 25.60 27.93 7.53
C VAL A 212 25.72 26.87 8.62
N ASN A 213 26.62 27.09 9.56
CA ASN A 213 26.92 26.19 10.66
C ASN A 213 26.03 26.51 11.84
N MET A 214 25.40 25.48 12.38
CA MET A 214 24.55 25.56 13.55
C MET A 214 25.08 24.57 14.58
N LYS A 215 25.30 25.02 15.81
CA LYS A 215 25.82 24.19 16.89
C LYS A 215 24.95 24.35 18.13
N TYR A 216 24.69 23.26 18.84
CA TYR A 216 23.98 23.28 20.11
C TYR A 216 24.98 23.06 21.25
N GLU A 217 25.16 24.07 22.10
CA GLU A 217 26.13 24.04 23.21
C GLU A 217 25.59 24.84 24.39
N GLN A 218 25.70 24.29 25.61
CA GLN A 218 25.23 24.94 26.85
C GLN A 218 23.79 25.47 26.75
N GLU A 219 22.87 24.63 26.26
CA GLU A 219 21.44 24.96 26.06
C GLU A 219 21.18 26.11 25.07
N LYS A 220 22.17 26.51 24.29
CA LYS A 220 22.05 27.58 23.29
C LYS A 220 22.29 27.02 21.89
N LEU A 221 21.48 27.51 20.95
CA LEU A 221 21.73 27.33 19.53
C LEU A 221 22.62 28.49 19.03
N LEU A 222 23.81 28.15 18.57
CA LEU A 222 24.75 29.06 17.93
C LEU A 222 24.62 28.92 16.42
N ILE A 223 24.56 30.05 15.70
CA ILE A 223 24.47 30.09 14.23
C ILE A 223 25.59 30.99 13.73
N TYR A 224 26.39 30.49 12.79
CA TYR A 224 27.53 31.20 12.22
C TYR A 224 27.79 30.73 10.79
N ALA A 225 28.30 31.62 9.94
CA ALA A 225 28.57 31.39 8.53
C ALA A 225 29.99 31.86 8.20
#